data_AF-A0A076N4L8-F1
#
_entry.id   AF-A0A076N4L8-F1
#
_cell.length_a   1.000
_cell.length_b   1.000
_cell.length_c   1.000
_cell.angle_alpha   90.00
_cell.angle_beta   90.00
_cell.angle_gamma   90.00
#
_symmetry.space_group_name_H-M   'P 1'
#
loop_
_entity.id
_entity.type
_entity.pdbx_description
1 polymer ?
#
loop_
_entity_poly.entity_id
_entity_poly.type
_entity_poly.pdbx_seq_one_letter_code
_entity_poly.pdbx_strand_id
1 'polypeptide(L)'
;MGELEDVQIPVLVAWSLTVAFALLAVPSVVRLVRLDALTTTPDTRQQDVAELLMVLAMLAMVSPLGGPIPAAGWQAILVLTAGWFLVAALRGRRCCAMHHLVSAAAMLYMITAMPGHHDGPWMAMTPGRLAWPVLALAAIGYFAVDSVRSGILGARWARTESLRDHRAVRQVCRALMGVGMAYMLVSGL
;
A
#
# COMPACT_ATOMS: atom_id res chain seq x y z
N MET A 1 -19.94 -16.88 31.62
CA MET A 1 -18.53 -16.47 31.43
C MET A 1 -18.13 -17.02 30.07
N GLY A 2 -18.70 -16.40 29.02
CA GLY A 2 -18.63 -16.87 27.65
C GLY A 2 -17.58 -16.06 26.91
N GLU A 3 -16.73 -16.77 26.19
CA GLU A 3 -15.68 -16.27 25.35
C GLU A 3 -16.27 -15.33 24.28
N LEU A 4 -15.95 -14.05 24.39
CA LEU A 4 -15.93 -13.19 23.21
C LEU A 4 -14.51 -13.30 22.70
N GLU A 5 -14.29 -14.30 21.83
CA GLU A 5 -13.14 -14.32 20.94
C GLU A 5 -13.21 -13.02 20.13
N ASP A 6 -12.58 -11.97 20.63
CA ASP A 6 -12.22 -10.82 19.83
C ASP A 6 -11.44 -11.39 18.65
N VAL A 7 -12.04 -11.34 17.46
CA VAL A 7 -11.38 -11.67 16.21
C VAL A 7 -10.28 -10.63 16.05
N GLN A 8 -9.12 -10.88 16.67
CA GLN A 8 -7.90 -10.13 16.49
C GLN A 8 -7.15 -10.82 15.35
N ILE A 9 -6.60 -10.04 14.42
CA ILE A 9 -5.58 -10.56 13.51
C ILE A 9 -4.53 -11.24 14.40
N PRO A 10 -4.24 -12.54 14.23
CA PRO A 10 -3.31 -13.23 15.09
C PRO A 10 -2.00 -12.43 15.10
N VAL A 11 -1.45 -12.13 16.27
CA VAL A 11 -0.25 -11.28 16.43
C VAL A 11 0.89 -11.70 15.49
N LEU A 12 0.98 -13.01 15.21
CA LEU A 12 1.92 -13.59 14.27
C LEU A 12 1.71 -13.10 12.82
N VAL A 13 0.46 -12.94 12.38
CA VAL A 13 0.09 -12.42 11.06
C VAL A 13 0.41 -10.94 10.97
N ALA A 14 0.15 -10.16 12.03
CA ALA A 14 0.53 -8.75 12.07
C ALA A 14 2.06 -8.59 11.93
N TRP A 15 2.85 -9.37 12.67
CA TRP A 15 4.31 -9.37 12.55
C TRP A 15 4.82 -9.82 11.18
N SER A 16 4.22 -10.86 10.59
CA SER A 16 4.65 -11.33 9.27
C SER A 16 4.37 -10.30 8.17
N LEU A 17 3.20 -9.66 8.20
CA LEU A 17 2.86 -8.55 7.29
C LEU A 17 3.76 -7.35 7.51
N THR A 18 4.10 -7.03 8.75
CA THR A 18 5.05 -5.96 9.10
C THR A 18 6.42 -6.20 8.47
N VAL A 19 6.97 -7.39 8.65
CA VAL A 19 8.26 -7.77 8.06
C VAL A 19 8.15 -7.74 6.53
N ALA A 20 7.08 -8.26 5.95
CA ALA A 20 6.87 -8.26 4.50
C ALA A 20 6.81 -6.84 3.93
N PHE A 21 6.05 -5.93 4.52
CA PHE A 21 5.96 -4.54 4.07
C PHE A 21 7.27 -3.78 4.31
N ALA A 22 7.98 -4.03 5.42
CA ALA A 22 9.30 -3.47 5.65
C ALA A 22 10.30 -3.90 4.56
N LEU A 23 10.28 -5.18 4.17
CA LEU A 23 11.11 -5.69 3.07
C LEU A 23 10.72 -5.08 1.71
N LEU A 24 9.44 -4.81 1.48
CA LEU A 24 8.96 -4.12 0.26
C LEU A 24 9.39 -2.66 0.21
N ALA A 25 9.68 -2.01 1.35
CA ALA A 25 10.19 -0.64 1.36
C ALA A 25 11.65 -0.55 0.89
N VAL A 26 12.45 -1.60 1.13
CA VAL A 26 13.88 -1.66 0.78
C VAL A 26 14.15 -1.33 -0.69
N PRO A 27 13.52 -1.97 -1.70
CA PRO A 27 13.79 -1.65 -3.09
C PRO A 27 13.42 -0.20 -3.43
N SER A 28 12.36 0.36 -2.85
CA SER A 28 11.97 1.76 -3.07
C SER A 28 12.98 2.74 -2.48
N VAL A 29 13.51 2.45 -1.28
CA VAL A 29 14.59 3.24 -0.65
C VAL A 29 15.89 3.11 -1.43
N VAL A 30 16.28 1.90 -1.81
CA VAL A 30 17.49 1.64 -2.60
C VAL A 30 17.42 2.39 -3.92
N ARG A 31 16.27 2.37 -4.62
CA ARG A 31 16.06 3.20 -5.81
C ARG A 31 16.23 4.66 -5.45
N LEU A 32 15.53 5.17 -4.43
CA LEU A 32 15.61 6.58 -4.05
C LEU A 32 17.04 7.08 -3.75
N VAL A 33 17.87 6.23 -3.13
CA VAL A 33 19.24 6.55 -2.71
C VAL A 33 20.28 6.32 -3.82
N ARG A 34 20.09 5.29 -4.66
CA ARG A 34 21.02 4.95 -5.76
C ARG A 34 20.72 5.68 -7.07
N LEU A 35 19.72 6.55 -7.11
CA LEU A 35 19.41 7.33 -8.31
C LEU A 35 20.54 8.32 -8.58
N ASP A 36 21.35 8.00 -9.59
CA ASP A 36 22.22 8.95 -10.26
C ASP A 36 21.36 10.11 -10.80
N ALA A 37 21.69 11.32 -10.37
CA ALA A 37 20.99 12.56 -10.75
C ALA A 37 21.00 12.85 -12.26
N LEU A 38 21.75 12.08 -13.06
CA LEU A 38 22.01 12.32 -14.48
C LEU A 38 21.08 11.56 -15.44
N THR A 39 20.34 10.54 -14.99
CA THR A 39 19.53 9.66 -15.88
C THR A 39 18.04 9.61 -15.54
N THR A 40 17.60 10.32 -14.50
CA THR A 40 16.26 10.16 -13.92
C THR A 40 15.34 11.32 -14.28
N THR A 41 14.20 11.01 -14.91
CA THR A 41 13.13 12.00 -15.12
C THR A 41 12.45 12.36 -13.80
N PRO A 42 12.02 13.61 -13.55
CA PRO A 42 11.30 14.00 -12.33
C PRO A 42 10.10 13.10 -11.99
N ASP A 43 9.46 12.53 -13.01
CA ASP A 43 8.26 11.69 -12.88
C ASP A 43 8.55 10.34 -12.23
N THR A 44 9.70 9.70 -12.51
CA THR A 44 10.06 8.41 -11.90
C THR A 44 10.38 8.57 -10.42
N ARG A 45 11.03 9.67 -10.03
CA ARG A 45 11.27 10.00 -8.62
C ARG A 45 9.97 10.20 -7.85
N GLN A 46 8.99 10.89 -8.44
CA GLN A 46 7.68 11.08 -7.81
C GLN A 46 6.93 9.76 -7.61
N GLN A 47 7.04 8.83 -8.56
CA GLN A 47 6.47 7.49 -8.44
C GLN A 47 7.14 6.67 -7.34
N ASP A 48 8.47 6.71 -7.24
CA ASP A 48 9.22 6.00 -6.19
C ASP A 48 8.92 6.54 -4.79
N VAL A 49 8.80 7.86 -4.65
CA VAL A 49 8.37 8.49 -3.38
C VAL A 49 6.96 8.07 -3.03
N ALA A 50 6.03 8.07 -3.99
CA ALA A 50 4.67 7.64 -3.73
C ALA A 50 4.59 6.16 -3.33
N GLU A 51 5.30 5.28 -4.04
CA GLU A 51 5.37 3.85 -3.71
C GLU A 51 5.93 3.65 -2.30
N LEU A 52 7.01 4.35 -1.93
CA LEU A 52 7.56 4.33 -0.59
C LEU A 52 6.53 4.80 0.46
N LEU A 53 5.86 5.92 0.22
CA LEU A 53 4.84 6.45 1.13
C LEU A 53 3.67 5.47 1.29
N MET A 54 3.23 4.80 0.23
CA MET A 54 2.19 3.77 0.30
C MET A 54 2.66 2.57 1.12
N VAL A 55 3.86 2.03 0.86
CA VAL A 55 4.39 0.91 1.64
C VAL A 55 4.52 1.29 3.12
N LEU A 56 5.00 2.49 3.42
CA LEU A 56 5.10 2.97 4.79
C LEU A 56 3.73 3.13 5.44
N ALA A 57 2.72 3.60 4.70
CA ALA A 57 1.36 3.68 5.22
C ALA A 57 0.75 2.28 5.43
N MET A 58 1.05 1.29 4.58
CA MET A 58 0.62 -0.10 4.80
C MET A 58 1.31 -0.69 6.03
N LEU A 59 2.62 -0.45 6.16
CA LEU A 59 3.39 -0.78 7.35
C LEU A 59 2.80 -0.11 8.59
N ALA A 60 2.34 1.15 8.46
CA ALA A 60 1.64 2.00 9.45
C ALA A 60 0.22 1.52 9.80
N MET A 61 -0.34 0.53 9.08
CA MET A 61 -1.66 -0.06 9.34
C MET A 61 -1.65 -1.50 9.92
N VAL A 62 -0.60 -2.31 9.66
CA VAL A 62 -0.32 -3.62 10.29
C VAL A 62 0.76 -3.77 11.42
N SER A 63 1.87 -3.00 11.46
CA SER A 63 2.91 -2.98 12.52
C SER A 63 2.46 -2.85 13.99
N PRO A 64 2.68 -3.87 14.84
CA PRO A 64 2.35 -3.80 16.27
C PRO A 64 3.26 -2.84 17.09
N LEU A 65 4.35 -2.34 16.50
CA LEU A 65 5.25 -1.38 17.13
C LEU A 65 4.62 0.03 17.09
N GLY A 66 3.99 0.45 18.19
CA GLY A 66 3.43 1.79 18.31
C GLY A 66 4.49 2.90 18.13
N GLY A 67 4.20 3.89 17.27
CA GLY A 67 5.07 5.05 17.02
C GLY A 67 4.38 6.38 17.39
N PRO A 68 5.04 7.54 17.32
CA PRO A 68 4.47 8.81 17.77
C PRO A 68 3.58 9.53 16.74
N ILE A 69 3.25 8.92 15.59
CA ILE A 69 2.62 9.62 14.45
C ILE A 69 1.10 9.45 14.50
N PRO A 70 0.31 10.53 14.70
CA PRO A 70 -1.14 10.44 14.74
C PRO A 70 -1.74 10.05 13.40
N ALA A 71 -2.93 9.42 13.42
CA ALA A 71 -3.68 9.06 12.21
C ALA A 71 -3.90 10.25 11.26
N ALA A 72 -4.08 11.45 11.81
CA ALA A 72 -4.21 12.70 11.04
C ALA A 72 -3.00 12.98 10.13
N GLY A 73 -1.78 12.62 10.57
CA GLY A 73 -0.57 12.79 9.76
C GLY A 73 -0.59 11.93 8.50
N TRP A 74 -0.99 10.67 8.64
CA TRP A 74 -1.14 9.75 7.51
C TRP A 74 -2.30 10.11 6.59
N GLN A 75 -3.43 10.54 7.16
CA GLN A 75 -4.55 11.07 6.37
C GLN A 75 -4.11 12.25 5.51
N ALA A 76 -3.37 13.22 6.09
CA ALA A 76 -2.85 14.36 5.34
C ALA A 76 -1.91 13.95 4.21
N ILE A 77 -0.97 13.04 4.48
CA ILE A 77 -0.05 12.51 3.46
C ILE A 77 -0.83 11.83 2.33
N LEU A 78 -1.82 11.00 2.65
CA LEU A 78 -2.63 10.27 1.66
C LEU A 78 -3.54 11.19 0.85
N VAL A 79 -4.14 12.20 1.47
CA VAL A 79 -4.93 13.23 0.78
C VAL A 79 -4.06 14.02 -0.19
N LEU A 80 -2.87 14.45 0.24
CA LEU A 80 -1.92 15.15 -0.62
C LEU A 80 -1.47 14.27 -1.78
N THR A 81 -1.18 13.00 -1.52
CA THR A 81 -0.79 12.02 -2.53
C THR A 81 -1.91 11.78 -3.54
N ALA A 82 -3.14 11.56 -3.07
CA ALA A 82 -4.32 11.41 -3.92
C ALA A 82 -4.54 12.67 -4.77
N GLY A 83 -4.55 13.85 -4.17
CA GLY A 83 -4.71 15.13 -4.88
C GLY A 83 -3.65 15.34 -5.95
N TRP A 84 -2.39 15.06 -5.63
CA TRP A 84 -1.28 15.17 -6.59
C TRP A 84 -1.48 14.26 -7.81
N PHE A 85 -1.79 12.98 -7.58
CA PHE A 85 -1.98 12.03 -8.68
C PHE A 85 -3.27 12.24 -9.45
N LEU A 86 -4.32 12.78 -8.81
CA LEU A 86 -5.51 13.27 -9.50
C LEU A 86 -5.14 14.37 -10.49
N VAL A 87 -4.44 15.40 -10.04
CA VAL A 87 -3.96 16.49 -10.91
C VAL A 87 -3.04 15.95 -12.01
N ALA A 88 -2.13 15.04 -11.69
CA ALA A 88 -1.24 14.41 -12.67
C ALA A 88 -1.99 13.65 -13.76
N ALA A 89 -3.06 12.93 -13.40
CA ALA A 89 -3.86 12.19 -14.35
C ALA A 89 -4.75 13.10 -15.22
N LEU A 90 -5.28 14.19 -14.64
CA LEU A 90 -5.97 15.25 -15.39
C LEU A 90 -5.03 15.93 -16.40
N ARG A 91 -3.74 16.05 -16.06
CA ARG A 91 -2.68 16.53 -16.97
C ARG A 91 -2.20 15.48 -17.99
N GLY A 92 -2.87 14.33 -18.10
CA GLY A 92 -2.60 13.33 -19.14
C GLY A 92 -1.72 12.13 -18.71
N ARG A 93 -1.21 12.08 -17.47
CA ARG A 93 -0.34 10.98 -16.99
C ARG A 93 -1.14 9.79 -16.45
N ARG A 94 -2.05 9.23 -17.25
CA ARG A 94 -3.18 8.42 -16.76
C ARG A 94 -2.81 7.07 -16.11
N CYS A 95 -2.03 6.20 -16.75
CA CYS A 95 -1.89 4.81 -16.27
C CYS A 95 -1.28 4.68 -14.86
N CYS A 96 -0.10 5.26 -14.63
CA CYS A 96 0.55 5.14 -13.32
C CYS A 96 -0.08 6.05 -12.26
N ALA A 97 -0.51 7.25 -12.65
CA ALA A 97 -1.12 8.18 -11.70
C ALA A 97 -2.48 7.69 -11.20
N MET A 98 -3.31 7.10 -12.06
CA MET A 98 -4.59 6.53 -11.64
C MET A 98 -4.41 5.42 -10.62
N HIS A 99 -3.41 4.55 -10.80
CA HIS A 99 -3.15 3.52 -9.79
C HIS A 99 -2.73 4.12 -8.45
N HIS A 100 -1.79 5.07 -8.44
CA HIS A 100 -1.39 5.70 -7.17
C HIS A 100 -2.53 6.50 -6.53
N LEU A 101 -3.40 7.12 -7.33
CA LEU A 101 -4.61 7.78 -6.85
C LEU A 101 -5.57 6.79 -6.18
N VAL A 102 -5.91 5.70 -6.87
CA VAL A 102 -6.82 4.66 -6.36
C VAL A 102 -6.23 4.03 -5.10
N SER A 103 -4.92 3.75 -5.09
CA SER A 103 -4.21 3.25 -3.91
C SER A 103 -4.27 4.21 -2.74
N ALA A 104 -3.98 5.50 -2.96
CA ALA A 104 -4.06 6.54 -1.93
C ALA A 104 -5.48 6.64 -1.34
N ALA A 105 -6.49 6.63 -2.21
CA ALA A 105 -7.88 6.76 -1.81
C ALA A 105 -8.36 5.52 -1.03
N ALA A 106 -8.00 4.31 -1.44
CA ALA A 106 -8.32 3.09 -0.73
C ALA A 106 -7.67 3.06 0.65
N MET A 107 -6.40 3.45 0.75
CA MET A 107 -5.67 3.57 2.01
C MET A 107 -6.30 4.61 2.94
N LEU A 108 -6.66 5.77 2.41
CA LEU A 108 -7.36 6.81 3.16
C LEU A 108 -8.71 6.30 3.68
N TYR A 109 -9.47 5.62 2.83
CA TYR A 109 -10.75 5.02 3.19
C TYR A 109 -10.60 4.01 4.33
N MET A 110 -9.59 3.15 4.29
CA MET A 110 -9.40 2.19 5.38
C MET A 110 -9.03 2.89 6.70
N ILE A 111 -8.21 3.95 6.68
CA ILE A 111 -7.89 4.71 7.91
C ILE A 111 -9.11 5.44 8.46
N THR A 112 -10.00 5.95 7.61
CA THR A 112 -11.13 6.78 8.04
C THR A 112 -12.37 5.98 8.39
N ALA A 113 -12.60 4.85 7.73
CA ALA A 113 -13.87 4.13 7.78
C ALA A 113 -13.80 2.76 8.47
N MET A 114 -12.61 2.31 8.88
CA MET A 114 -12.45 1.08 9.67
C MET A 114 -12.49 1.42 11.17
N PRO A 115 -13.22 0.66 12.01
CA PRO A 115 -13.21 0.83 13.45
C PRO A 115 -11.83 0.43 14.01
N GLY A 116 -10.93 1.40 14.14
CA GLY A 116 -9.72 1.31 14.94
C GLY A 116 -9.93 2.02 16.26
N HIS A 117 -9.34 1.52 17.36
CA HIS A 117 -9.25 2.33 18.58
C HIS A 117 -8.54 3.65 18.23
N HIS A 118 -9.23 4.77 18.41
CA HIS A 118 -8.66 6.10 18.32
C HIS A 118 -7.56 6.36 19.38
N ASP A 119 -7.32 5.38 20.27
CA ASP A 119 -6.56 5.51 21.51
C ASP A 119 -5.18 4.83 21.49
N GLY A 120 -4.74 4.30 20.34
CA GLY A 120 -3.40 3.72 20.16
C GLY A 120 -2.42 4.65 19.40
N PRO A 121 -1.10 4.65 19.68
CA PRO A 121 -0.10 5.51 19.01
C PRO A 121 0.06 5.23 17.49
N TRP A 122 -0.57 4.18 17.01
CA TRP A 122 -0.33 3.52 15.75
C TRP A 122 -1.68 3.11 15.16
N MET A 123 -1.89 3.25 13.85
CA MET A 123 -3.18 2.96 13.20
C MET A 123 -3.37 1.44 13.02
N ALA A 124 -3.31 0.68 14.12
CA ALA A 124 -3.63 -0.75 14.12
C ALA A 124 -5.02 -0.93 13.54
N MET A 125 -5.10 -1.61 12.41
CA MET A 125 -6.39 -2.11 11.96
C MET A 125 -6.80 -3.26 12.89
N THR A 126 -7.75 -2.97 13.78
CA THR A 126 -8.52 -4.00 14.46
C THR A 126 -9.62 -4.48 13.51
N PRO A 127 -9.87 -5.79 13.40
CA PRO A 127 -10.98 -6.30 12.60
C PRO A 127 -12.29 -5.63 13.02
N GLY A 128 -13.04 -5.15 12.04
CA GLY A 128 -14.21 -4.33 12.27
C GLY A 128 -14.86 -3.97 10.95
N ARG A 129 -16.15 -3.63 10.98
CA ARG A 129 -16.92 -3.38 9.76
C ARG A 129 -16.59 -2.03 9.16
N LEU A 130 -16.02 -2.05 7.96
CA LEU A 130 -15.91 -0.89 7.09
C LEU A 130 -17.30 -0.29 6.85
N ALA A 131 -17.42 1.02 7.02
CA ALA A 131 -18.71 1.71 6.94
C ALA A 131 -19.44 1.49 5.59
N TRP A 132 -18.70 1.23 4.51
CA TRP A 132 -19.19 1.16 3.12
C TRP A 132 -18.62 -0.09 2.41
N PRO A 133 -19.15 -1.29 2.70
CA PRO A 133 -18.57 -2.56 2.24
C PRO A 133 -18.51 -2.68 0.71
N VAL A 134 -19.38 -1.99 -0.03
CA VAL A 134 -19.35 -1.94 -1.49
C VAL A 134 -18.05 -1.31 -2.02
N LEU A 135 -17.56 -0.25 -1.37
CA LEU A 135 -16.28 0.37 -1.75
C LEU A 135 -15.10 -0.55 -1.43
N ALA A 136 -15.17 -1.26 -0.30
CA ALA A 136 -14.17 -2.25 0.06
C ALA A 136 -14.11 -3.39 -0.97
N LEU A 137 -15.25 -3.95 -1.37
CA LEU A 137 -15.32 -5.00 -2.41
C LEU A 137 -14.81 -4.52 -3.76
N ALA A 138 -15.15 -3.30 -4.17
CA ALA A 138 -14.65 -2.71 -5.40
C ALA A 138 -13.11 -2.54 -5.36
N ALA A 139 -12.57 -2.07 -4.24
CA ALA A 139 -11.13 -1.93 -4.06
C ALA A 139 -10.42 -3.31 -4.02
N ILE A 140 -10.99 -4.31 -3.34
CA ILE A 140 -10.48 -5.69 -3.34
C ILE A 140 -10.40 -6.23 -4.77
N GLY A 141 -11.47 -6.10 -5.55
CA GLY A 141 -11.51 -6.53 -6.95
C GLY A 141 -10.45 -5.83 -7.79
N TYR A 142 -10.31 -4.50 -7.63
CA TYR A 142 -9.29 -3.72 -8.32
C TYR A 142 -7.87 -4.21 -8.00
N PHE A 143 -7.52 -4.35 -6.72
CA PHE A 143 -6.19 -4.78 -6.31
C PHE A 143 -5.90 -6.24 -6.67
N ALA A 144 -6.89 -7.14 -6.59
CA ALA A 144 -6.73 -8.53 -7.01
C ALA A 144 -6.37 -8.62 -8.51
N VAL A 145 -7.09 -7.85 -9.36
CA VAL A 145 -6.82 -7.81 -10.80
C VAL A 145 -5.45 -7.18 -11.09
N ASP A 146 -5.12 -6.06 -10.44
CA ASP A 146 -3.82 -5.40 -10.60
C ASP A 146 -2.67 -6.32 -10.17
N SER A 147 -2.80 -6.99 -9.03
CA SER A 147 -1.80 -7.93 -8.51
C SER A 147 -1.55 -9.11 -9.43
N VAL A 148 -2.62 -9.73 -9.95
CA VAL A 148 -2.48 -10.84 -10.90
C VAL A 148 -1.82 -10.36 -12.18
N ARG A 149 -2.25 -9.22 -12.72
CA ARG A 149 -1.70 -8.67 -13.96
C ARG A 149 -0.22 -8.31 -13.80
N SER A 150 0.14 -7.59 -12.75
CA SER A 150 1.52 -7.22 -12.45
C SER A 150 2.38 -8.44 -12.12
N GLY A 151 1.84 -9.44 -11.41
CA GLY A 151 2.53 -10.69 -11.14
C GLY A 151 2.85 -11.48 -12.41
N ILE A 152 1.89 -11.59 -13.34
CA ILE A 152 2.09 -12.26 -14.64
C ILE A 152 3.14 -11.52 -15.47
N LEU A 153 3.07 -10.18 -15.53
CA LEU A 153 4.04 -9.38 -16.27
C LEU A 153 5.45 -9.50 -15.66
N GLY A 154 5.56 -9.39 -14.34
CA GLY A 154 6.82 -9.58 -13.61
C GLY A 154 7.41 -10.98 -13.82
N ALA A 155 6.59 -12.02 -13.74
CA ALA A 155 7.01 -13.40 -13.97
C ALA A 155 7.45 -13.66 -15.42
N ARG A 156 6.78 -13.04 -16.40
CA ARG A 156 7.20 -13.10 -17.81
C ARG A 156 8.56 -12.44 -18.00
N TRP A 157 8.75 -11.25 -17.45
CA TRP A 157 10.02 -10.52 -17.56
C TRP A 157 11.16 -11.19 -16.80
N ALA A 158 10.91 -11.79 -15.64
CA ALA A 158 11.90 -12.57 -14.91
C ALA A 158 12.32 -13.87 -15.63
N ARG A 159 11.50 -14.37 -16.55
CA ARG A 159 11.82 -15.54 -17.39
C ARG A 159 12.61 -15.17 -18.63
N THR A 160 12.39 -13.99 -19.19
CA THR A 160 13.07 -13.52 -20.39
C THR A 160 14.33 -12.71 -20.10
N GLU A 161 14.38 -12.05 -18.93
CA GLU A 161 15.49 -11.21 -18.48
C GLU A 161 15.91 -11.59 -17.05
N SER A 162 17.14 -11.24 -16.66
CA SER A 162 17.63 -11.49 -15.31
C SER A 162 16.79 -10.74 -14.27
N LEU A 163 16.56 -11.34 -13.09
CA LEU A 163 15.97 -10.69 -11.91
C LEU A 163 16.72 -9.42 -11.44
N ARG A 164 17.90 -9.14 -12.00
CA ARG A 164 18.60 -7.85 -11.87
C ARG A 164 17.91 -6.69 -12.59
N ASP A 165 16.98 -6.96 -13.50
CA ASP A 165 16.28 -5.87 -14.18
C ASP A 165 15.28 -5.19 -13.25
N HIS A 166 15.40 -3.87 -13.17
CA HIS A 166 14.65 -3.02 -12.24
C HIS A 166 13.14 -3.07 -12.53
N ARG A 167 12.74 -3.42 -13.75
CA ARG A 167 11.33 -3.50 -14.17
C ARG A 167 10.64 -4.73 -13.61
N ALA A 168 11.29 -5.89 -13.62
CA ALA A 168 10.75 -7.12 -13.07
C ALA A 168 10.53 -7.00 -11.55
N VAL A 169 11.51 -6.46 -10.84
CA VAL A 169 11.42 -6.20 -9.39
C VAL A 169 10.26 -5.26 -9.08
N ARG A 170 10.11 -4.15 -9.81
CA ARG A 170 8.98 -3.21 -9.62
C ARG A 170 7.62 -3.88 -9.78
N GLN A 171 7.44 -4.74 -10.78
CA GLN A 171 6.15 -5.42 -10.99
C GLN A 171 5.84 -6.44 -9.90
N VAL A 172 6.86 -7.15 -9.40
CA VAL A 172 6.68 -8.08 -8.27
C VAL A 172 6.35 -7.32 -6.99
N CYS A 173 7.07 -6.23 -6.69
CA CYS A 173 6.75 -5.37 -5.54
C CYS A 173 5.33 -4.83 -5.63
N ARG A 174 4.92 -4.34 -6.79
CA ARG A 174 3.54 -3.87 -7.04
C ARG A 174 2.51 -4.97 -6.82
N ALA A 175 2.76 -6.18 -7.32
CA ALA A 175 1.87 -7.30 -7.13
C ALA A 175 1.71 -7.64 -5.64
N LEU A 176 2.82 -7.68 -4.90
CA LEU A 176 2.82 -7.96 -3.45
C LEU A 176 2.12 -6.85 -2.65
N MET A 177 2.33 -5.58 -3.01
CA MET A 177 1.61 -4.46 -2.40
C MET A 177 0.10 -4.57 -2.63
N GLY A 178 -0.33 -4.87 -3.85
CA GLY A 178 -1.76 -5.06 -4.14
C GLY A 178 -2.37 -6.24 -3.38
N VAL A 179 -1.63 -7.35 -3.20
CA VAL A 179 -2.08 -8.48 -2.38
C VAL A 179 -2.24 -8.07 -0.92
N GLY A 180 -1.27 -7.32 -0.38
CA GLY A 180 -1.35 -6.78 0.97
C GLY A 180 -2.56 -5.86 1.15
N MET A 181 -2.80 -4.96 0.21
CA MET A 181 -3.96 -4.07 0.21
C MET A 181 -5.29 -4.82 0.16
N ALA A 182 -5.41 -5.83 -0.71
CA ALA A 182 -6.61 -6.65 -0.81
C ALA A 182 -6.85 -7.44 0.49
N TYR A 183 -5.80 -8.02 1.08
CA TYR A 183 -5.88 -8.73 2.35
C TYR A 183 -6.39 -7.84 3.48
N MET A 184 -5.86 -6.62 3.60
CA MET A 184 -6.27 -5.67 4.62
C MET A 184 -7.73 -5.24 4.47
N LEU A 185 -8.18 -4.99 3.23
CA LEU A 185 -9.58 -4.68 2.96
C LEU A 185 -10.52 -5.85 3.30
N VAL A 186 -10.12 -7.09 2.99
CA VAL A 186 -10.88 -8.31 3.35
C VAL A 186 -10.97 -8.44 4.87
N SER A 187 -9.93 -8.10 5.62
CA SER A 187 -9.95 -8.16 7.08
C SER A 187 -10.86 -7.13 7.74
N GLY A 188 -11.28 -6.10 7.01
CA GLY A 188 -12.23 -5.06 7.46
C GLY A 188 -13.66 -5.24 6.93
N LEU A 189 -13.97 -6.36 6.27
CA LEU A 189 -15.34 -6.76 5.93
C LEU A 189 -15.98 -7.54 7.08
#